data_AF-A0A7Y2CWP3-F1
#
_entry.id   AF-A0A7Y2CWP3-F1
#
_cell.length_a   1.000
_cell.length_b   1.000
_cell.length_c   1.000
_cell.angle_alpha   90.00
_cell.angle_beta   90.00
_cell.angle_gamma   90.00
#
_symmetry.space_group_name_H-M   'P 1'
#
loop_
_entity.id
_entity.type
_entity.pdbx_description
1 polymer ?
#
loop_
_entity_poly.entity_id
_entity_poly.type
_entity_poly.pdbx_seq_one_letter_code
_entity_poly.pdbx_strand_id
1 'polypeptide(L)'
;MKHLFLLAGLTVLVGCGDPLSSLDRISDVELAETDPVAQAVPSEAEVAREGFFGTDAARPGRSSVVGEVEPVAPRRGGLFGILRRSAPPAPDSTDPAPTAEGDANQSAAGAADGVKLAALPEKTAPRQGGLFGLLGPRDSAGPAASGPVESDLPEVDYGTVIPYGQIARSCAARGKSLGHKIENGPARGYKLFDTGPGTKGLRTFYITGFPDRCPRQITAANVLLASPSIYEQLHYGPTGRHLPSGETDAAYERVKRRICGKSKGRPCGGKIGEMDRTTFFITSYPRLGGTPRWSEMLIHKGEVMAAGFKGAS
;
A
#
# COMPACT_ATOMS: atom_id res chain seq x y z
N MET A 1 38.62 32.87 64.02
CA MET A 1 38.35 31.41 64.13
C MET A 1 36.87 31.03 64.01
N LYS A 2 36.01 31.83 63.33
CA LYS A 2 34.59 31.51 63.13
C LYS A 2 34.21 31.25 61.66
N HIS A 3 35.12 31.57 60.73
CA HIS A 3 34.94 31.33 59.30
C HIS A 3 35.56 30.02 58.80
N LEU A 4 36.37 29.34 59.62
CA LEU A 4 36.99 28.06 59.25
C LEU A 4 36.01 26.87 59.41
N PHE A 5 34.98 26.99 60.25
CA PHE A 5 33.99 25.95 60.46
C PHE A 5 32.85 25.95 59.42
N LEU A 6 32.69 27.04 58.66
CA LEU A 6 31.63 27.16 57.65
C LEU A 6 31.99 26.54 56.30
N LEU A 7 33.28 26.27 56.04
CA LEU A 7 33.74 25.59 54.82
C LEU A 7 33.79 24.07 54.93
N ALA A 8 33.71 23.50 56.13
CA ALA A 8 33.75 22.04 56.33
C ALA A 8 32.38 21.35 56.23
N GLY A 9 31.28 22.11 56.17
CA GLY A 9 29.91 21.57 56.08
C GLY A 9 29.39 21.37 54.65
N LEU A 10 30.10 21.84 53.62
CA LEU A 10 29.60 21.91 52.23
C LEU A 10 30.36 21.00 51.26
N THR A 11 30.91 19.87 51.73
CA THR A 11 31.69 18.94 50.90
C THR A 11 31.25 17.48 50.97
N VAL A 12 30.06 17.16 51.50
CA VAL A 12 29.59 15.76 51.67
C VAL A 12 28.36 15.39 50.80
N LEU A 13 28.00 16.19 49.80
CA LEU A 13 26.83 15.91 48.93
C LEU A 13 27.17 15.81 47.43
N VAL A 14 28.29 15.16 47.10
CA VAL A 14 28.49 14.57 45.78
C VAL A 14 28.44 13.04 45.93
N GLY A 15 27.23 12.54 46.22
CA GLY A 15 26.91 11.15 45.98
C GLY A 15 26.58 10.99 44.50
N CYS A 16 27.41 10.27 43.76
CA CYS A 16 27.06 9.78 42.43
C CYS A 16 25.89 8.81 42.57
N GLY A 17 24.65 9.31 42.51
CA GLY A 17 23.48 8.47 42.37
C GLY A 17 23.50 7.84 40.98
N ASP A 18 23.72 6.53 40.90
CA ASP A 18 23.55 5.75 39.67
C ASP A 18 22.05 5.67 39.36
N PRO A 19 21.54 6.44 38.38
CA PRO A 19 20.12 6.50 38.07
C PRO A 19 19.60 5.20 37.43
N LEU A 20 20.50 4.25 37.13
CA LEU A 20 20.19 2.94 36.54
C LEU A 20 20.24 1.80 37.57
N SER A 21 20.46 2.12 38.86
CA SER A 21 20.38 1.14 39.95
C SER A 21 18.99 0.51 40.13
N SER A 22 17.96 1.11 39.54
CA SER A 22 16.58 0.62 39.57
C SER A 22 16.19 -0.26 38.37
N LEU A 23 17.12 -0.49 37.44
CA LEU A 23 16.89 -1.38 36.30
C LEU A 23 17.56 -2.72 36.55
N ASP A 24 16.78 -3.80 36.44
CA ASP A 24 17.31 -5.15 36.47
C ASP A 24 18.40 -5.31 35.40
N ARG A 25 19.60 -5.71 35.83
CA ARG A 25 20.71 -5.96 34.91
C ARG A 25 20.59 -7.37 34.38
N ILE A 26 20.94 -7.54 33.11
CA ILE A 26 21.05 -8.86 32.47
C ILE A 26 22.04 -9.78 33.18
N SER A 27 23.00 -9.23 33.94
CA SER A 27 23.91 -9.99 34.80
C SER A 27 23.24 -10.62 36.03
N ASP A 28 22.08 -10.12 36.43
CA ASP A 28 21.38 -10.51 37.66
C ASP A 28 20.28 -11.53 37.38
N VAL A 29 20.08 -11.88 36.10
CA VAL A 29 19.22 -12.97 35.66
C VAL A 29 20.02 -14.27 35.72
N GLU A 30 19.72 -15.10 36.73
CA GLU A 30 20.24 -16.46 36.84
C GLU A 30 19.67 -17.30 35.68
N LEU A 31 20.44 -17.43 34.61
CA LEU A 31 20.09 -18.32 33.51
C LEU A 31 20.24 -19.76 34.01
N ALA A 32 19.13 -20.45 34.22
CA ALA A 32 19.15 -21.88 34.46
C ALA A 32 19.80 -22.56 33.26
N GLU A 33 20.88 -23.31 33.48
CA GLU A 33 21.63 -24.04 32.43
C GLU A 33 20.77 -25.08 31.69
N THR A 34 19.53 -25.29 32.14
CA THR A 34 18.54 -26.24 31.61
C THR A 34 17.22 -25.59 31.19
N ASP A 35 17.12 -24.25 31.16
CA ASP A 35 15.98 -23.62 30.48
C ASP A 35 16.16 -23.78 28.96
N PRO A 36 15.12 -24.21 28.21
CA PRO A 36 15.22 -24.30 26.76
C PRO A 36 15.42 -22.88 26.23
N VAL A 37 16.68 -22.58 25.89
CA VAL A 37 17.04 -21.39 25.11
C VAL A 37 16.03 -21.33 23.98
N ALA A 38 15.26 -20.23 23.90
CA ALA A 38 14.38 -19.99 22.77
C ALA A 38 15.27 -20.07 21.52
N GLN A 39 15.24 -21.21 20.84
CA GLN A 39 15.99 -21.47 19.62
C GLN A 39 15.33 -20.62 18.54
N ALA A 40 15.70 -19.34 18.51
CA ALA A 40 15.52 -18.46 17.36
C ALA A 40 16.62 -18.72 16.32
N VAL A 41 17.22 -19.91 16.34
CA VAL A 41 18.12 -20.39 15.30
C VAL A 41 17.24 -21.14 14.29
N PRO A 42 17.13 -20.67 13.04
CA PRO A 42 16.32 -21.35 12.03
C PRO A 42 16.80 -22.78 11.82
N SER A 43 15.86 -23.69 11.58
CA SER A 43 16.19 -25.10 11.33
C SER A 43 17.01 -25.26 10.04
N GLU A 44 17.83 -26.30 9.94
CA GLU A 44 18.63 -26.56 8.72
C GLU A 44 17.75 -26.66 7.46
N ALA A 45 16.53 -27.18 7.60
CA ALA A 45 15.55 -27.27 6.52
C ALA A 45 14.99 -25.91 6.08
N GLU A 46 14.96 -24.92 6.98
CA GLU A 46 14.52 -23.55 6.72
C GLU A 46 15.67 -22.72 6.12
N VAL A 47 16.88 -22.90 6.63
CA VAL A 47 18.12 -22.34 6.07
C VAL A 47 18.36 -22.81 4.63
N ALA A 48 18.10 -24.09 4.34
CA ALA A 48 18.23 -24.64 2.98
C ALA A 48 17.16 -24.11 2.01
N ARG A 49 16.00 -23.66 2.51
CA ARG A 49 14.89 -23.15 1.70
C ARG A 49 14.98 -21.65 1.45
N GLU A 50 15.35 -20.88 2.47
CA GLU A 50 15.31 -19.41 2.43
C GLU A 50 16.66 -18.76 2.13
N GLY A 51 17.76 -19.50 2.22
CA GLY A 51 19.09 -19.02 1.88
C GLY A 51 19.60 -17.99 2.89
N PHE A 52 20.30 -18.47 3.92
CA PHE A 52 21.04 -17.60 4.84
C PHE A 52 22.42 -17.25 4.27
N PHE A 53 22.95 -16.07 4.60
CA PHE A 53 24.25 -15.59 4.10
C PHE A 53 25.35 -16.64 4.33
N GLY A 54 25.89 -17.18 3.23
CA GLY A 54 26.95 -18.21 3.26
C GLY A 54 26.51 -19.63 2.90
N THR A 55 25.22 -19.89 2.68
CA THR A 55 24.71 -21.22 2.28
C THR A 55 24.62 -21.39 0.77
N ASP A 56 24.64 -22.65 0.29
CA ASP A 56 24.66 -22.96 -1.15
C ASP A 56 23.43 -22.43 -1.92
N ALA A 57 22.29 -22.26 -1.23
CA ALA A 57 21.08 -21.64 -1.80
C ALA A 57 21.24 -20.13 -2.11
N ALA A 58 22.20 -19.45 -1.46
CA ALA A 58 22.46 -18.03 -1.65
C ALA A 58 23.57 -17.73 -2.70
N ARG A 59 24.13 -18.77 -3.36
CA ARG A 59 25.15 -18.59 -4.40
C ARG A 59 24.48 -18.34 -5.77
N PRO A 60 24.71 -17.19 -6.43
CA PRO A 60 24.21 -16.96 -7.77
C PRO A 60 24.97 -17.86 -8.75
N GLY A 61 24.28 -18.83 -9.36
CA GLY A 61 24.89 -19.64 -10.43
C GLY A 61 24.41 -21.07 -10.59
N ARG A 62 23.46 -21.56 -9.78
CA ARG A 62 22.88 -22.91 -9.96
C ARG A 62 21.36 -22.87 -10.03
N SER A 63 20.84 -22.30 -11.11
CA SER A 63 19.54 -22.71 -11.62
C SER A 63 19.76 -23.83 -12.64
N SER A 64 19.16 -24.98 -12.36
CA SER A 64 19.27 -26.18 -13.16
C SER A 64 18.50 -26.05 -14.48
N VAL A 65 19.13 -26.56 -15.54
CA VAL A 65 18.53 -26.93 -16.83
C VAL A 65 18.00 -25.79 -17.71
N VAL A 66 18.86 -25.28 -18.59
CA VAL A 66 18.48 -25.01 -20.00
C VAL A 66 19.70 -25.34 -20.87
N GLY A 67 19.45 -26.13 -21.92
CA GLY A 67 20.46 -26.66 -22.82
C GLY A 67 21.26 -25.61 -23.59
N GLU A 68 22.43 -26.04 -24.00
CA GLU A 68 23.38 -25.37 -24.87
C GLU A 68 22.73 -24.93 -26.18
N VAL A 69 22.80 -23.64 -26.51
CA VAL A 69 22.38 -23.09 -27.80
C VAL A 69 23.60 -22.43 -28.45
N GLU A 70 24.03 -22.99 -29.58
CA GLU A 70 25.12 -22.47 -30.41
C GLU A 70 24.85 -21.04 -30.89
N PRO A 71 25.89 -20.20 -31.04
CA PRO A 71 25.74 -18.81 -31.45
C PRO A 71 25.46 -18.66 -32.96
N VAL A 72 24.29 -18.12 -33.30
CA VAL A 72 23.96 -17.65 -34.66
C VAL A 72 24.64 -16.30 -34.93
N ALA A 73 25.40 -16.24 -36.02
CA ALA A 73 26.14 -15.06 -36.48
C ALA A 73 25.24 -13.83 -36.82
N PRO A 74 25.74 -12.60 -36.66
CA PRO A 74 24.93 -11.39 -36.83
C PRO A 74 24.68 -11.05 -38.31
N ARG A 75 23.40 -10.93 -38.68
CA ARG A 75 23.00 -10.31 -39.96
C ARG A 75 22.84 -8.79 -39.76
N ARG A 76 23.67 -8.02 -40.46
CA ARG A 76 23.61 -6.56 -40.55
C ARG A 76 22.30 -6.12 -41.21
N GLY A 77 21.42 -5.45 -40.46
CA GLY A 77 20.17 -4.87 -40.96
C GLY A 77 20.34 -3.40 -41.32
N GLY A 78 20.20 -3.07 -42.61
CA GLY A 78 20.07 -1.70 -43.12
C GLY A 78 18.61 -1.24 -43.20
N LEU A 79 18.41 0.08 -43.16
CA LEU A 79 17.15 0.79 -42.92
C LEU A 79 16.10 0.84 -44.06
N PHE A 80 16.10 -0.08 -45.03
CA PHE A 80 15.17 -0.01 -46.19
C PHE A 80 14.61 -1.36 -46.63
N GLY A 81 14.00 -2.12 -45.70
CA GLY A 81 13.40 -3.44 -45.96
C GLY A 81 11.88 -3.49 -46.02
N ILE A 82 11.20 -2.37 -46.29
CA ILE A 82 9.75 -2.32 -46.40
C ILE A 82 9.41 -2.56 -47.88
N LEU A 83 9.02 -3.80 -48.23
CA LEU A 83 8.12 -4.21 -49.32
C LEU A 83 8.37 -5.68 -49.70
N ARG A 84 7.27 -6.46 -49.75
CA ARG A 84 7.09 -7.86 -50.26
C ARG A 84 7.21 -8.97 -49.19
N ARG A 85 6.35 -9.98 -49.14
CA ARG A 85 5.22 -10.41 -50.00
C ARG A 85 4.37 -11.43 -49.22
N SER A 86 3.06 -11.39 -49.42
CA SER A 86 2.08 -12.40 -48.98
C SER A 86 2.32 -13.75 -49.66
N ALA A 87 2.19 -14.84 -48.91
CA ALA A 87 2.16 -16.22 -49.41
C ALA A 87 0.86 -16.93 -48.97
N PRO A 88 0.32 -17.85 -49.78
CA PRO A 88 -1.05 -18.38 -49.67
C PRO A 88 -1.18 -19.58 -48.71
N PRO A 89 -2.41 -19.95 -48.29
CA PRO A 89 -2.66 -21.08 -47.41
C PRO A 89 -2.78 -22.41 -48.19
N ALA A 90 -2.42 -23.51 -47.53
CA ALA A 90 -2.65 -24.89 -47.97
C ALA A 90 -2.93 -25.77 -46.71
N PRO A 91 -3.46 -26.99 -46.85
CA PRO A 91 -4.89 -27.27 -46.81
C PRO A 91 -5.31 -28.19 -45.65
N ASP A 92 -6.64 -28.35 -45.56
CA ASP A 92 -7.42 -29.21 -44.66
C ASP A 92 -6.88 -30.64 -44.48
N SER A 93 -6.98 -31.12 -43.24
CA SER A 93 -7.09 -32.53 -42.91
C SER A 93 -8.24 -32.76 -41.92
N THR A 94 -9.33 -33.26 -42.48
CA THR A 94 -10.46 -33.97 -41.85
C THR A 94 -9.93 -35.30 -41.30
N ASP A 95 -10.22 -35.71 -40.06
CA ASP A 95 -11.30 -36.65 -39.64
C ASP A 95 -10.94 -37.15 -38.21
N PRO A 96 -11.79 -37.89 -37.47
CA PRO A 96 -13.17 -37.60 -37.07
C PRO A 96 -13.39 -37.74 -35.54
N ALA A 97 -14.56 -37.34 -35.07
CA ALA A 97 -15.05 -37.52 -33.70
C ALA A 97 -15.41 -38.99 -33.38
N PRO A 98 -15.50 -39.35 -32.08
CA PRO A 98 -16.45 -40.33 -31.61
C PRO A 98 -17.52 -39.69 -30.71
N THR A 99 -18.79 -39.89 -31.09
CA THR A 99 -19.99 -39.74 -30.26
C THR A 99 -20.42 -41.09 -29.70
N ALA A 100 -20.77 -41.14 -28.41
CA ALA A 100 -21.92 -41.85 -27.82
C ALA A 100 -21.86 -41.64 -26.29
N GLU A 101 -22.81 -40.92 -25.68
CA GLU A 101 -24.00 -41.49 -24.98
C GLU A 101 -23.62 -42.33 -23.75
N GLY A 102 -24.09 -42.12 -22.54
CA GLY A 102 -25.03 -41.19 -21.93
C GLY A 102 -25.10 -41.53 -20.43
N ASP A 103 -25.60 -40.64 -19.59
CA ASP A 103 -26.51 -41.06 -18.52
C ASP A 103 -27.22 -39.86 -17.91
N ALA A 104 -28.53 -40.00 -17.83
CA ALA A 104 -29.45 -39.05 -17.28
C ALA A 104 -29.46 -39.14 -15.74
N ASN A 105 -29.52 -38.00 -15.07
CA ASN A 105 -30.29 -37.96 -13.82
C ASN A 105 -30.98 -36.60 -13.66
N GLN A 106 -32.31 -36.67 -13.64
CA GLN A 106 -33.21 -35.57 -13.28
C GLN A 106 -33.40 -35.58 -11.76
N SER A 107 -33.33 -34.40 -11.13
CA SER A 107 -34.33 -34.02 -10.11
C SER A 107 -34.26 -32.52 -9.79
N ALA A 108 -35.23 -31.83 -10.38
CA ALA A 108 -36.15 -30.84 -9.81
C ALA A 108 -35.75 -29.96 -8.60
N ALA A 109 -35.91 -28.66 -8.87
CA ALA A 109 -36.74 -27.68 -8.15
C ALA A 109 -36.22 -27.01 -6.87
N GLY A 110 -36.01 -25.70 -7.01
CA GLY A 110 -35.95 -24.72 -5.93
C GLY A 110 -35.98 -23.31 -6.53
N ALA A 111 -37.19 -22.81 -6.78
CA ALA A 111 -37.44 -21.45 -7.27
C ALA A 111 -37.34 -20.42 -6.16
N ALA A 112 -36.69 -19.28 -6.41
CA ALA A 112 -37.16 -17.94 -6.03
C ALA A 112 -36.23 -16.83 -6.57
N ASP A 113 -36.86 -15.90 -7.28
CA ASP A 113 -36.53 -14.48 -7.42
C ASP A 113 -35.22 -14.06 -8.10
N GLY A 114 -35.31 -14.00 -9.43
CA GLY A 114 -34.45 -13.16 -10.26
C GLY A 114 -34.70 -11.67 -10.00
N VAL A 115 -33.72 -11.02 -9.38
CA VAL A 115 -33.63 -9.56 -9.34
C VAL A 115 -33.25 -9.06 -10.73
N LYS A 116 -34.20 -8.37 -11.39
CA LYS A 116 -33.98 -7.68 -12.66
C LYS A 116 -33.08 -6.47 -12.45
N LEU A 117 -31.83 -6.54 -12.92
CA LEU A 117 -31.01 -5.36 -13.16
C LEU A 117 -31.62 -4.54 -14.30
N ALA A 118 -32.03 -3.32 -14.01
CA ALA A 118 -32.50 -2.37 -15.01
C ALA A 118 -31.30 -1.90 -15.86
N ALA A 119 -31.30 -2.25 -17.14
CA ALA A 119 -30.38 -1.74 -18.14
C ALA A 119 -30.71 -0.28 -18.47
N LEU A 120 -29.70 0.60 -18.44
CA LEU A 120 -29.79 1.98 -18.93
C LEU A 120 -29.76 2.00 -20.46
N PRO A 121 -30.46 2.96 -21.12
CA PRO A 121 -30.54 3.00 -22.58
C PRO A 121 -29.22 3.41 -23.22
N GLU A 122 -28.69 2.53 -24.07
CA GLU A 122 -27.51 2.77 -24.88
C GLU A 122 -27.87 3.69 -26.06
N LYS A 123 -27.38 4.94 -26.01
CA LYS A 123 -27.56 5.93 -27.07
C LYS A 123 -26.57 5.63 -28.20
N THR A 124 -27.06 5.00 -29.26
CA THR A 124 -26.31 4.78 -30.51
C THR A 124 -25.91 6.13 -31.12
N ALA A 125 -24.60 6.39 -31.23
CA ALA A 125 -24.08 7.50 -32.02
C ALA A 125 -23.65 7.01 -33.42
N PRO A 126 -23.89 7.79 -34.49
CA PRO A 126 -23.58 7.37 -35.86
C PRO A 126 -22.07 7.40 -36.11
N ARG A 127 -21.57 6.34 -36.76
CA ARG A 127 -20.22 6.28 -37.31
C ARG A 127 -20.21 6.91 -38.70
N GLN A 128 -19.40 7.94 -38.88
CA GLN A 128 -18.91 8.33 -40.21
C GLN A 128 -17.38 8.43 -40.15
N GLY A 129 -16.73 7.67 -41.03
CA GLY A 129 -15.28 7.59 -41.13
C GLY A 129 -14.69 8.71 -41.97
N GLY A 130 -13.41 9.01 -41.72
CA GLY A 130 -12.59 9.86 -42.57
C GLY A 130 -11.11 9.51 -42.39
N LEU A 131 -10.41 9.27 -43.51
CA LEU A 131 -9.01 8.84 -43.61
C LEU A 131 -8.01 9.99 -43.39
N PHE A 132 -8.23 10.90 -42.42
CA PHE A 132 -7.34 12.05 -42.16
C PHE A 132 -7.18 12.43 -40.68
N GLY A 133 -7.28 11.47 -39.75
CA GLY A 133 -7.27 11.71 -38.29
C GLY A 133 -5.93 11.51 -37.56
N LEU A 134 -4.77 11.76 -38.17
CA LEU A 134 -3.46 11.38 -37.58
C LEU A 134 -2.93 12.32 -36.47
N LEU A 135 -3.70 13.28 -35.95
CA LEU A 135 -3.25 14.26 -34.94
C LEU A 135 -4.34 14.63 -33.90
N GLY A 136 -5.14 13.66 -33.43
CA GLY A 136 -6.12 13.84 -32.34
C GLY A 136 -5.66 13.20 -31.01
N PRO A 137 -6.10 13.72 -29.84
CA PRO A 137 -5.67 13.20 -28.54
C PRO A 137 -6.11 11.75 -28.37
N ARG A 138 -5.19 10.91 -27.89
CA ARG A 138 -5.50 9.55 -27.45
C ARG A 138 -6.29 9.63 -26.14
N ASP A 139 -7.61 9.53 -26.23
CA ASP A 139 -8.45 9.11 -25.11
C ASP A 139 -8.18 7.62 -24.84
N SER A 140 -7.15 7.36 -24.04
CA SER A 140 -6.87 6.04 -23.47
C SER A 140 -7.86 5.79 -22.33
N ALA A 141 -9.13 5.50 -22.65
CA ALA A 141 -10.12 5.04 -21.69
C ALA A 141 -10.14 3.49 -21.68
N GLY A 142 -9.26 2.90 -20.87
CA GLY A 142 -9.49 1.59 -20.26
C GLY A 142 -9.59 1.81 -18.74
N PRO A 143 -10.52 1.17 -18.01
CA PRO A 143 -10.72 1.47 -16.60
C PRO A 143 -9.60 0.83 -15.77
N ALA A 144 -8.47 1.52 -15.67
CA ALA A 144 -7.76 1.56 -14.39
C ALA A 144 -8.66 2.42 -13.50
N ALA A 145 -9.49 1.77 -12.68
CA ALA A 145 -10.42 2.45 -11.79
C ALA A 145 -9.62 3.33 -10.84
N SER A 146 -9.41 4.58 -11.26
CA SER A 146 -8.84 5.65 -10.45
C SER A 146 -9.68 5.71 -9.21
N GLY A 147 -9.11 5.35 -8.07
CA GLY A 147 -9.82 5.35 -6.81
C GLY A 147 -10.26 6.76 -6.42
N PRO A 148 -11.18 6.86 -5.46
CA PRO A 148 -11.96 8.07 -5.27
C PRO A 148 -11.06 9.24 -4.89
N VAL A 149 -11.35 10.38 -5.51
CA VAL A 149 -10.88 11.70 -5.08
C VAL A 149 -11.96 12.38 -4.24
N GLU A 150 -11.63 13.52 -3.64
CA GLU A 150 -12.54 14.25 -2.73
C GLU A 150 -13.95 14.48 -3.29
N SER A 151 -14.10 14.73 -4.59
CA SER A 151 -15.40 14.96 -5.23
C SER A 151 -16.27 13.70 -5.31
N ASP A 152 -15.66 12.53 -5.24
CA ASP A 152 -16.31 11.24 -5.52
C ASP A 152 -16.61 10.48 -4.22
N LEU A 153 -16.30 11.08 -3.06
CA LEU A 153 -16.53 10.46 -1.76
C LEU A 153 -18.04 10.33 -1.51
N PRO A 154 -18.56 9.13 -1.20
CA PRO A 154 -19.95 8.98 -0.79
C PRO A 154 -20.17 9.67 0.56
N GLU A 155 -21.36 10.25 0.74
CA GLU A 155 -21.83 10.71 2.04
C GLU A 155 -22.46 9.53 2.79
N VAL A 156 -22.11 9.35 4.06
CA VAL A 156 -22.66 8.29 4.92
C VAL A 156 -23.10 8.82 6.28
N ASP A 157 -24.18 8.25 6.81
CA ASP A 157 -24.66 8.57 8.14
C ASP A 157 -23.68 8.14 9.23
N TYR A 158 -23.73 8.85 10.36
CA TYR A 158 -22.89 8.55 11.52
C TYR A 158 -23.16 7.12 12.04
N GLY A 159 -22.09 6.34 12.21
CA GLY A 159 -22.18 4.96 12.68
C GLY A 159 -22.42 3.93 11.57
N THR A 160 -22.59 4.35 10.32
CA THR A 160 -22.58 3.44 9.16
C THR A 160 -21.26 2.67 9.14
N VAL A 161 -21.26 1.38 8.86
CA VAL A 161 -20.02 0.63 8.59
C VAL A 161 -19.82 0.61 7.09
N ILE A 162 -18.69 1.14 6.61
CA ILE A 162 -18.36 1.13 5.18
C ILE A 162 -17.44 -0.05 4.84
N PRO A 163 -17.42 -0.52 3.58
CA PRO A 163 -16.49 -1.58 3.18
C PRO A 163 -15.02 -1.19 3.42
N TYR A 164 -14.19 -2.17 3.80
CA TYR A 164 -12.75 -1.97 3.95
C TYR A 164 -12.12 -1.44 2.64
N GLY A 165 -11.21 -0.48 2.78
CA GLY A 165 -10.53 0.18 1.66
C GLY A 165 -11.32 1.30 0.99
N GLN A 166 -12.54 1.58 1.46
CA GLN A 166 -13.28 2.78 1.06
C GLN A 166 -13.06 3.91 2.05
N ILE A 167 -13.25 5.14 1.55
CA ILE A 167 -13.32 6.36 2.33
C ILE A 167 -14.62 7.08 2.00
N ALA A 168 -15.30 7.56 3.03
CA ALA A 168 -16.57 8.26 2.90
C ALA A 168 -16.53 9.57 3.70
N ARG A 169 -17.34 10.53 3.30
CA ARG A 169 -17.63 11.73 4.10
C ARG A 169 -18.78 11.41 5.05
N SER A 170 -18.67 11.82 6.32
CA SER A 170 -19.74 11.65 7.31
C SER A 170 -19.99 12.94 8.06
N CYS A 171 -20.70 13.89 7.44
CA CYS A 171 -21.04 15.16 8.04
C CYS A 171 -21.94 15.01 9.27
N ALA A 172 -22.78 13.97 9.32
CA ALA A 172 -23.63 13.63 10.48
C ALA A 172 -22.81 13.29 11.74
N ALA A 173 -21.55 12.88 11.59
CA ALA A 173 -20.63 12.60 12.70
C ALA A 173 -20.15 13.87 13.43
N ARG A 174 -20.36 15.06 12.86
CA ARG A 174 -19.89 16.32 13.44
C ARG A 174 -20.50 16.54 14.83
N GLY A 175 -19.64 16.75 15.83
CA GLY A 175 -20.05 16.99 17.22
C GLY A 175 -20.55 15.74 17.95
N LYS A 176 -20.47 14.55 17.33
CA LYS A 176 -20.74 13.27 17.97
C LYS A 176 -19.47 12.70 18.62
N SER A 177 -19.63 11.67 19.44
CA SER A 177 -18.51 10.94 20.03
C SER A 177 -17.84 10.06 18.96
N LEU A 178 -16.69 10.46 18.44
CA LEU A 178 -15.99 9.72 17.38
C LEU A 178 -15.19 8.51 17.88
N GLY A 179 -15.26 8.21 19.18
CA GLY A 179 -14.37 7.26 19.85
C GLY A 179 -13.14 7.93 20.46
N HIS A 180 -12.10 7.14 20.70
CA HIS A 180 -10.86 7.63 21.32
C HIS A 180 -9.95 8.30 20.29
N LYS A 181 -9.43 9.48 20.63
CA LYS A 181 -8.41 10.14 19.80
C LYS A 181 -7.08 9.41 19.95
N ILE A 182 -6.61 8.80 18.88
CA ILE A 182 -5.35 8.03 18.87
C ILE A 182 -4.15 8.94 18.72
N GLU A 183 -4.16 9.79 17.69
CA GLU A 183 -3.04 10.66 17.37
C GLU A 183 -3.47 11.93 16.64
N ASN A 184 -2.58 12.91 16.60
CA ASN A 184 -2.69 14.02 15.67
C ASN A 184 -2.05 13.60 14.34
N GLY A 185 -2.61 14.05 13.22
CA GLY A 185 -2.01 13.80 11.91
C GLY A 185 -0.69 14.55 11.71
N PRO A 186 0.17 14.09 10.79
CA PRO A 186 1.43 14.77 10.47
C PRO A 186 1.23 16.20 9.96
N ALA A 187 0.23 16.39 9.10
CA ALA A 187 -0.21 17.72 8.69
C ALA A 187 -1.01 18.40 9.82
N ARG A 188 -0.89 19.72 9.93
CA ARG A 188 -1.51 20.47 11.04
C ARG A 188 -3.03 20.40 10.99
N GLY A 189 -3.64 20.21 12.16
CA GLY A 189 -5.10 20.30 12.34
C GLY A 189 -5.86 18.97 12.19
N TYR A 190 -5.20 17.92 11.70
CA TYR A 190 -5.83 16.60 11.56
C TYR A 190 -5.75 15.78 12.83
N LYS A 191 -6.77 14.96 13.07
CA LYS A 191 -6.83 14.04 14.21
C LYS A 191 -7.46 12.73 13.78
N LEU A 192 -6.88 11.62 14.24
CA LEU A 192 -7.39 10.27 14.05
C LEU A 192 -8.15 9.82 15.31
N PHE A 193 -9.36 9.30 15.10
CA PHE A 193 -10.18 8.71 16.14
C PHE A 193 -10.48 7.24 15.81
N ASP A 194 -10.48 6.41 16.84
CA ASP A 194 -10.78 4.98 16.80
C ASP A 194 -12.03 4.70 17.65
N THR A 195 -13.04 4.08 17.06
CA THR A 195 -14.29 3.71 17.76
C THR A 195 -14.14 2.55 18.73
N GLY A 196 -13.06 1.76 18.65
CA GLY A 196 -12.81 0.59 19.50
C GLY A 196 -11.33 0.29 19.69
N PRO A 197 -10.55 1.19 20.34
CA PRO A 197 -9.13 0.96 20.59
C PRO A 197 -8.89 -0.33 21.38
N GLY A 198 -7.78 -1.02 21.09
CA GLY A 198 -7.40 -2.29 21.74
C GLY A 198 -8.07 -3.54 21.16
N THR A 199 -9.02 -3.39 20.24
CA THR A 199 -9.62 -4.53 19.53
C THR A 199 -8.75 -4.96 18.33
N LYS A 200 -8.86 -6.24 17.94
CA LYS A 200 -8.12 -6.80 16.79
C LYS A 200 -8.91 -6.79 15.46
N GLY A 201 -10.21 -6.53 15.52
CA GLY A 201 -11.12 -6.59 14.39
C GLY A 201 -11.28 -5.28 13.63
N LEU A 202 -11.98 -5.37 12.49
CA LEU A 202 -12.39 -4.20 11.71
C LEU A 202 -13.33 -3.31 12.53
N ARG A 203 -13.09 -2.01 12.49
CA ARG A 203 -13.89 -0.98 13.15
C ARG A 203 -13.77 0.34 12.40
N THR A 204 -14.62 1.27 12.78
CA THR A 204 -14.67 2.58 12.17
C THR A 204 -13.58 3.48 12.75
N PHE A 205 -12.85 4.15 11.87
CA PHE A 205 -11.96 5.26 12.20
C PHE A 205 -12.52 6.53 11.59
N TYR A 206 -12.41 7.63 12.33
CA TYR A 206 -12.76 8.96 11.84
C TYR A 206 -11.52 9.84 11.78
N ILE A 207 -11.36 10.56 10.67
CA ILE A 207 -10.34 11.58 10.49
C ILE A 207 -11.03 12.94 10.43
N THR A 208 -10.61 13.85 11.30
CA THR A 208 -11.12 15.23 11.35
C THR A 208 -10.04 16.22 10.93
N GLY A 209 -10.40 17.50 10.75
CA GLY A 209 -9.47 18.57 10.36
C GLY A 209 -9.66 19.08 8.93
N PHE A 210 -10.62 18.52 8.19
CA PHE A 210 -10.94 18.91 6.83
C PHE A 210 -11.69 20.26 6.78
N PRO A 211 -11.54 21.04 5.68
CA PRO A 211 -12.12 22.40 5.57
C PRO A 211 -13.65 22.47 5.65
N ASP A 212 -14.35 21.45 5.16
CA ASP A 212 -15.81 21.34 5.22
C ASP A 212 -16.36 20.98 6.62
N ARG A 213 -15.46 20.73 7.59
CA ARG A 213 -15.77 20.33 8.97
C ARG A 213 -16.51 19.00 9.08
N CYS A 214 -16.49 18.17 8.04
CA CYS A 214 -17.04 16.82 8.07
C CYS A 214 -15.93 15.79 8.35
N PRO A 215 -16.11 14.87 9.30
CA PRO A 215 -15.20 13.74 9.43
C PRO A 215 -15.15 12.89 8.15
N ARG A 216 -13.95 12.39 7.80
CA ARG A 216 -13.79 11.29 6.84
C ARG A 216 -13.83 10.00 7.61
N GLN A 217 -14.56 9.02 7.10
CA GLN A 217 -14.74 7.73 7.72
C GLN A 217 -14.05 6.65 6.89
N ILE A 218 -13.34 5.76 7.59
CA ILE A 218 -12.77 4.53 7.02
C ILE A 218 -13.05 3.35 7.95
N THR A 219 -13.03 2.13 7.41
CA THR A 219 -13.11 0.90 8.19
C THR A 219 -11.78 0.17 8.09
N ALA A 220 -11.19 -0.23 9.22
CA ALA A 220 -9.90 -0.90 9.29
C ALA A 220 -9.72 -1.63 10.64
N ALA A 221 -8.71 -2.49 10.77
CA ALA A 221 -8.27 -3.04 12.07
C ALA A 221 -7.12 -2.21 12.67
N ASN A 222 -6.35 -1.52 11.82
CA ASN A 222 -5.33 -0.57 12.23
C ASN A 222 -5.16 0.50 11.16
N VAL A 223 -4.80 1.72 11.58
CA VAL A 223 -4.53 2.86 10.72
C VAL A 223 -3.22 3.49 11.17
N LEU A 224 -2.34 3.79 10.21
CA LEU A 224 -1.09 4.51 10.41
C LEU A 224 -1.13 5.79 9.56
N LEU A 225 -0.71 6.89 10.16
CA LEU A 225 -0.50 8.15 9.45
C LEU A 225 0.98 8.37 9.19
N ALA A 226 1.33 8.72 7.95
CA ALA A 226 2.73 8.95 7.56
C ALA A 226 2.92 10.32 6.88
N SER A 227 4.01 11.00 7.22
CA SER A 227 4.42 12.23 6.56
C SER A 227 5.07 11.93 5.20
N PRO A 228 5.06 12.90 4.27
CA PRO A 228 5.89 12.89 3.07
C PRO A 228 7.36 12.58 3.35
N SER A 229 7.96 13.13 4.41
CA SER A 229 9.36 12.84 4.77
C SER A 229 9.60 11.35 5.05
N ILE A 230 8.74 10.71 5.83
CA ILE A 230 8.84 9.26 6.10
C ILE A 230 8.56 8.46 4.82
N TYR A 231 7.55 8.86 4.04
CA TYR A 231 7.26 8.22 2.77
C TYR A 231 8.46 8.25 1.81
N GLU A 232 9.12 9.40 1.65
CA GLU A 232 10.31 9.55 0.78
C GLU A 232 11.50 8.73 1.30
N GLN A 233 11.70 8.67 2.62
CA GLN A 233 12.76 7.85 3.21
C GLN A 233 12.60 6.36 2.83
N LEU A 234 11.36 5.87 2.83
CA LEU A 234 11.04 4.49 2.45
C LEU A 234 11.14 4.27 0.92
N HIS A 235 10.57 5.16 0.12
CA HIS A 235 10.44 4.96 -1.34
C HIS A 235 11.68 5.35 -2.14
N TYR A 236 12.48 6.30 -1.66
CA TYR A 236 13.73 6.72 -2.31
C TYR A 236 14.98 6.12 -1.65
N GLY A 237 14.81 5.37 -0.56
CA GLY A 237 15.85 4.57 0.05
C GLY A 237 16.21 3.31 -0.78
N PRO A 238 17.24 2.55 -0.35
CA PRO A 238 17.72 1.37 -1.08
C PRO A 238 16.63 0.32 -1.36
N THR A 239 15.69 0.13 -0.44
CA THR A 239 14.61 -0.86 -0.52
C THR A 239 13.38 -0.37 -1.28
N GLY A 240 13.28 0.93 -1.55
CA GLY A 240 12.08 1.55 -2.13
C GLY A 240 11.73 1.06 -3.53
N ARG A 241 12.71 0.58 -4.30
CA ARG A 241 12.51 0.03 -5.65
C ARG A 241 11.67 -1.24 -5.69
N HIS A 242 11.56 -1.95 -4.58
CA HIS A 242 10.77 -3.18 -4.46
C HIS A 242 9.41 -2.94 -3.79
N LEU A 243 9.11 -1.71 -3.40
CA LEU A 243 7.81 -1.39 -2.81
C LEU A 243 6.72 -1.37 -3.88
N PRO A 244 5.51 -1.90 -3.57
CA PRO A 244 4.37 -1.78 -4.47
C PRO A 244 4.03 -0.33 -4.76
N SER A 245 3.91 0.00 -6.05
CA SER A 245 3.41 1.29 -6.50
C SER A 245 1.92 1.23 -6.83
N GLY A 246 1.21 2.32 -6.58
CA GLY A 246 -0.21 2.48 -6.86
C GLY A 246 -0.59 3.94 -7.11
N GLU A 247 -1.89 4.21 -7.04
CA GLU A 247 -2.48 5.49 -7.42
C GLU A 247 -2.11 6.62 -6.46
N THR A 248 -1.96 6.31 -5.19
CA THR A 248 -1.48 7.24 -4.16
C THR A 248 -0.05 7.71 -4.44
N ASP A 249 0.83 6.83 -4.94
CA ASP A 249 2.19 7.23 -5.37
C ASP A 249 2.12 8.15 -6.58
N ALA A 250 1.29 7.83 -7.56
CA ALA A 250 1.09 8.68 -8.72
C ALA A 250 0.55 10.07 -8.31
N ALA A 251 -0.40 10.12 -7.37
CA ALA A 251 -0.93 11.36 -6.81
C ALA A 251 0.14 12.14 -6.03
N TYR A 252 0.94 11.45 -5.23
CA TYR A 252 2.04 12.04 -4.49
C TYR A 252 3.06 12.69 -5.43
N GLU A 253 3.48 11.99 -6.50
CA GLU A 253 4.42 12.53 -7.47
C GLU A 253 3.87 13.79 -8.19
N ARG A 254 2.55 13.88 -8.40
CA ARG A 254 1.90 15.10 -8.92
C ARG A 254 1.97 16.25 -7.92
N VAL A 255 1.67 16.00 -6.64
CA VAL A 255 1.75 17.01 -5.56
C VAL A 255 3.20 17.47 -5.39
N LYS A 256 4.13 16.53 -5.25
CA LYS A 256 5.57 16.78 -5.10
C LYS A 256 6.13 17.58 -6.26
N ARG A 257 5.78 17.27 -7.50
CA ARG A 257 6.23 18.05 -8.67
C ARG A 257 5.80 19.52 -8.56
N ARG A 258 4.57 19.79 -8.12
CA ARG A 258 4.04 21.16 -7.97
C ARG A 258 4.75 21.95 -6.87
N ILE A 259 5.03 21.32 -5.73
CA ILE A 259 5.61 22.00 -4.56
C ILE A 259 7.14 22.05 -4.66
N CYS A 260 7.75 20.88 -4.90
CA CYS A 260 9.19 20.69 -4.85
C CYS A 260 9.88 20.98 -6.19
N GLY A 261 9.14 21.01 -7.31
CA GLY A 261 9.71 21.18 -8.66
C GLY A 261 10.55 19.98 -9.12
N LYS A 262 10.38 18.80 -8.51
CA LYS A 262 11.16 17.60 -8.81
C LYS A 262 10.44 16.69 -9.79
N SER A 263 11.22 16.04 -10.67
CA SER A 263 10.72 15.00 -11.56
C SER A 263 10.34 13.74 -10.79
N LYS A 264 9.61 12.84 -11.48
CA LYS A 264 9.21 11.55 -10.88
C LYS A 264 10.44 10.77 -10.42
N GLY A 265 10.36 10.12 -9.26
CA GLY A 265 11.43 9.26 -8.77
C GLY A 265 12.59 9.99 -8.07
N ARG A 266 12.49 11.31 -7.89
CA ARG A 266 13.50 12.13 -7.20
C ARG A 266 12.94 12.67 -5.88
N PRO A 267 13.70 12.65 -4.77
CA PRO A 267 13.22 13.19 -3.50
C PRO A 267 12.99 14.71 -3.58
N CYS A 268 12.04 15.21 -2.81
CA CYS A 268 11.65 16.62 -2.72
C CYS A 268 12.82 17.50 -2.27
N GLY A 269 13.69 17.00 -1.39
CA GLY A 269 14.83 17.73 -0.85
C GLY A 269 14.41 18.81 0.14
N GLY A 270 15.02 20.01 0.06
CA GLY A 270 14.84 21.08 1.05
C GLY A 270 13.42 21.60 1.25
N LYS A 271 12.47 21.28 0.36
CA LYS A 271 11.05 21.64 0.48
C LYS A 271 10.19 20.57 1.17
N ILE A 272 10.77 19.47 1.66
CA ILE A 272 10.00 18.38 2.27
C ILE A 272 9.20 18.85 3.49
N GLY A 273 9.71 19.81 4.26
CA GLY A 273 8.98 20.40 5.38
C GLY A 273 7.72 21.18 4.97
N GLU A 274 7.62 21.67 3.73
CA GLU A 274 6.39 22.27 3.20
C GLU A 274 5.35 21.20 2.85
N MET A 275 5.82 20.09 2.26
CA MET A 275 4.99 18.92 2.01
C MET A 275 4.41 18.38 3.32
N ASP A 276 5.23 18.19 4.35
CA ASP A 276 4.83 17.64 5.65
C ASP A 276 3.75 18.47 6.36
N ARG A 277 3.70 19.79 6.13
CA ARG A 277 2.67 20.66 6.72
C ARG A 277 1.31 20.51 6.08
N THR A 278 1.24 20.03 4.85
CA THR A 278 0.05 20.09 4.00
C THR A 278 -0.40 18.74 3.48
N THR A 279 0.44 17.72 3.59
CA THR A 279 0.25 16.42 2.95
C THR A 279 0.54 15.32 3.94
N PHE A 280 -0.24 14.24 3.92
CA PHE A 280 0.05 13.01 4.66
C PHE A 280 -0.66 11.82 4.02
N PHE A 281 -0.16 10.63 4.32
CA PHE A 281 -0.74 9.37 3.92
C PHE A 281 -1.54 8.77 5.06
N ILE A 282 -2.63 8.10 4.70
CA ILE A 282 -3.40 7.23 5.59
C ILE A 282 -3.22 5.81 5.07
N THR A 283 -2.55 4.96 5.84
CA THR A 283 -2.38 3.54 5.53
C THR A 283 -3.26 2.73 6.47
N SER A 284 -4.13 1.89 5.92
CA SER A 284 -5.12 1.14 6.68
C SER A 284 -5.00 -0.36 6.41
N TYR A 285 -5.05 -1.15 7.47
CA TYR A 285 -4.85 -2.60 7.42
C TYR A 285 -6.14 -3.33 7.82
N PRO A 286 -6.50 -4.43 7.13
CA PRO A 286 -7.74 -5.15 7.43
C PRO A 286 -7.64 -6.03 8.68
N ARG A 287 -6.42 -6.38 9.09
CA ARG A 287 -6.10 -7.26 10.21
C ARG A 287 -4.75 -6.86 10.81
N LEU A 288 -4.52 -7.24 12.06
CA LEU A 288 -3.22 -7.14 12.72
C LEU A 288 -2.36 -8.37 12.37
N GLY A 289 -1.05 -8.18 12.20
CA GLY A 289 -0.14 -9.20 11.67
C GLY A 289 -0.13 -9.22 10.15
N GLY A 290 1.05 -9.43 9.56
CA GLY A 290 1.39 -9.14 8.15
C GLY A 290 0.25 -9.33 7.15
N THR A 291 -0.01 -8.28 6.35
CA THR A 291 -1.08 -8.29 5.34
C THR A 291 -0.47 -8.09 3.96
N PRO A 292 -0.67 -9.00 2.99
CA PRO A 292 -0.10 -8.88 1.65
C PRO A 292 -0.71 -7.71 0.88
N ARG A 293 -1.89 -7.24 1.29
CA ARG A 293 -2.61 -6.12 0.68
C ARG A 293 -3.18 -5.20 1.76
N TRP A 294 -3.04 -3.90 1.56
CA TRP A 294 -3.53 -2.83 2.43
C TRP A 294 -4.15 -1.71 1.58
N SER A 295 -4.91 -0.82 2.20
CA SER A 295 -5.48 0.36 1.54
C SER A 295 -4.72 1.60 1.97
N GLU A 296 -4.35 2.44 1.02
CA GLU A 296 -3.63 3.68 1.23
C GLU A 296 -4.40 4.84 0.62
N MET A 297 -4.34 6.01 1.27
CA MET A 297 -4.99 7.23 0.83
C MET A 297 -4.02 8.40 0.98
N LEU A 298 -4.05 9.35 0.05
CA LEU A 298 -3.23 10.55 0.10
C LEU A 298 -4.13 11.76 0.39
N ILE A 299 -3.83 12.49 1.46
CA ILE A 299 -4.49 13.74 1.79
C ILE A 299 -3.55 14.90 1.47
N HIS A 300 -4.06 15.94 0.79
CA HIS A 300 -3.31 17.17 0.54
C HIS A 300 -4.23 18.38 0.71
N LYS A 301 -3.84 19.34 1.56
CA LYS A 301 -4.57 20.61 1.79
C LYS A 301 -6.07 20.46 2.09
N GLY A 302 -6.45 19.36 2.73
CA GLY A 302 -7.85 19.13 3.09
C GLY A 302 -8.67 18.40 2.04
N GLU A 303 -8.02 17.80 1.05
CA GLU A 303 -8.68 16.99 0.02
C GLU A 303 -8.07 15.59 -0.03
N VAL A 304 -8.92 14.58 -0.23
CA VAL A 304 -8.49 13.25 -0.66
C VAL A 304 -8.04 13.32 -2.11
N MET A 305 -6.74 13.14 -2.34
CA MET A 305 -6.12 13.23 -3.67
C MET A 305 -6.15 11.91 -4.44
N ALA A 306 -6.20 10.80 -3.71
CA ALA A 306 -6.32 9.43 -4.20
C ALA A 306 -6.56 8.49 -3.02
N ALA A 307 -7.23 7.38 -3.28
CA ALA A 307 -7.37 6.24 -2.36
C ALA A 307 -7.29 4.95 -3.17
N GLY A 308 -6.62 3.92 -2.67
CA GLY A 308 -6.53 2.66 -3.40
C GLY A 308 -5.80 1.57 -2.63
N PHE A 309 -5.86 0.36 -3.16
CA PHE A 309 -5.12 -0.75 -2.58
C PHE A 309 -3.68 -0.81 -3.06
N LYS A 310 -2.79 -1.22 -2.17
CA LYS A 310 -1.40 -1.62 -2.43
C LYS A 310 -1.16 -3.01 -1.87
N GLY A 311 -0.19 -3.72 -2.43
CA GLY A 311 0.17 -5.04 -1.93
C GLY A 311 1.37 -5.63 -2.62
N ALA A 312 2.09 -6.50 -1.92
CA ALA A 312 3.15 -7.30 -2.52
C ALA A 312 2.52 -8.23 -3.58
N SER A 313 3.11 -8.23 -4.77
CA SER A 313 2.77 -9.18 -5.85
C SER A 313 3.58 -10.45 -5.70
#